data_AF-A0A0R3QAJ5-F1
#
_entry.id   AF-A0A0R3QAJ5-F1
#
_cell.length_a   1.000
_cell.length_b   1.000
_cell.length_c   1.000
_cell.angle_alpha   90.00
_cell.angle_beta   90.00
_cell.angle_gamma   90.00
#
_symmetry.space_group_name_H-M   'P 1'
#
loop_
_entity.id
_entity.type
_entity.pdbx_description
1 polymer ?
#
loop_
_entity_poly.entity_id
_entity_poly.type
_entity_poly.pdbx_seq_one_letter_code
_entity_poly.pdbx_strand_id
1 'polypeptide(L)'
;MQFTSSYFPLITFCDMERQTLGKVEINTFQCVLMLNFINEKIFFMLWYWICLLFVLSLTDFIITLVQCLRPQCREALIKFYLQEGEFDENYFLLLKDKRYLHIYIMEVGVLFYLQVF
;
A
#
# COMPACT_ATOMS: atom_id res chain seq x y z
N MET A 1 11.91 -35.11 -9.82
CA MET A 1 11.25 -33.80 -10.03
C MET A 1 11.88 -32.82 -9.05
N GLN A 2 12.65 -31.87 -9.56
CA GLN A 2 13.37 -30.88 -8.75
C GLN A 2 12.42 -29.74 -8.39
N PHE A 3 12.05 -29.66 -7.11
CA PHE A 3 11.38 -28.48 -6.58
C PHE A 3 12.41 -27.69 -5.78
N THR A 4 12.91 -26.63 -6.44
CA THR A 4 13.50 -25.39 -5.89
C THR A 4 15.02 -25.22 -5.86
N SER A 5 15.38 -23.94 -6.02
CA SER A 5 16.71 -23.30 -6.05
C SER A 5 17.81 -24.03 -5.27
N SER A 6 19.00 -24.10 -5.87
CA SER A 6 20.22 -24.72 -5.32
C SER A 6 20.67 -24.16 -3.96
N TYR A 7 20.08 -23.05 -3.51
CA TYR A 7 20.44 -22.36 -2.28
C TYR A 7 19.55 -22.73 -1.08
N PHE A 8 18.34 -23.28 -1.27
CA PHE A 8 17.45 -23.67 -0.16
C PHE A 8 16.33 -24.66 -0.58
N PRO A 9 16.33 -25.92 -0.09
CA PRO A 9 15.31 -26.92 -0.42
C PRO A 9 14.02 -26.72 0.41
N LEU A 10 12.84 -26.71 -0.25
CA LEU A 10 11.52 -26.58 0.42
C LEU A 10 11.11 -27.82 1.24
N ILE A 11 11.74 -28.97 0.98
CA ILE A 11 11.46 -30.26 1.60
C ILE A 11 12.80 -30.85 2.05
N THR A 12 12.96 -31.09 3.35
CA THR A 12 14.14 -31.74 3.92
C THR A 12 13.77 -33.12 4.45
N PHE A 13 14.63 -34.11 4.23
CA PHE A 13 14.47 -35.44 4.82
C PHE A 13 15.25 -35.44 6.13
N CYS A 14 14.57 -35.78 7.23
CA CYS A 14 15.18 -35.89 8.54
C CYS A 14 15.14 -37.35 8.99
N ASP A 15 16.32 -37.91 9.23
CA ASP A 15 16.48 -39.31 9.61
C ASP A 15 16.58 -39.38 11.14
N MET A 16 15.57 -39.98 11.77
CA MET A 16 15.54 -40.16 13.22
C MET A 16 15.91 -41.60 13.54
N GLU A 17 17.01 -41.77 14.27
CA GLU A 17 17.47 -43.09 14.73
C GLU A 17 16.65 -43.51 15.96
N ARG A 18 15.91 -44.63 15.85
CA ARG A 18 15.20 -45.21 16.99
C ARG A 18 15.82 -46.57 17.32
N GLN A 19 16.27 -46.73 18.56
CA GLN A 19 16.76 -48.01 19.06
C GLN A 19 15.57 -48.86 19.55
N THR A 20 15.29 -49.97 18.88
CA THR A 20 14.31 -50.97 19.33
C THR A 20 15.03 -52.31 19.52
N LEU A 21 15.08 -52.79 20.77
CA LEU A 21 15.51 -54.15 21.16
C LEU A 21 16.78 -54.65 20.43
N GLY A 22 17.87 -53.87 20.46
CA GLY A 22 19.19 -54.29 19.97
C GLY A 22 19.44 -54.14 18.47
N LYS A 23 18.48 -53.62 17.68
CA LYS A 23 18.67 -53.28 16.26
C LYS A 23 18.41 -51.80 16.04
N VAL A 24 19.33 -51.10 15.37
CA VAL A 24 19.14 -49.70 14.95
C VAL A 24 18.38 -49.72 13.64
N GLU A 25 17.17 -49.16 13.63
CA GLU A 25 16.35 -48.99 12.43
C GLU A 25 16.18 -47.48 12.17
N ILE A 26 16.48 -47.06 10.94
CA ILE A 26 16.52 -45.65 10.56
C ILE A 26 15.19 -45.34 9.86
N ASN A 27 14.33 -44.54 10.48
CA ASN A 27 13.07 -44.11 9.88
C ASN A 27 13.20 -42.67 9.37
N THR A 28 13.03 -42.51 8.06
CA THR A 28 13.15 -41.22 7.36
C THR A 28 11.80 -40.51 7.33
N PHE A 29 11.70 -39.27 7.85
CA PHE A 29 10.49 -38.46 7.77
C PHE A 29 10.68 -37.26 6.84
N GLN A 30 9.60 -36.84 6.17
CA GLN A 30 9.59 -35.66 5.33
C GLN A 30 9.25 -34.43 6.17
N CYS A 31 10.24 -33.56 6.40
CA CYS A 31 10.06 -32.27 7.04
C CYS A 31 9.86 -31.20 5.97
N VAL A 32 8.65 -30.65 5.91
CA VAL A 32 8.36 -29.50 5.05
C VAL A 32 8.66 -28.23 5.81
N LEU A 33 9.51 -27.36 5.27
CA LEU A 33 9.75 -26.05 5.87
C LEU A 33 8.60 -25.12 5.48
N MET A 34 7.48 -25.28 6.20
CA MET A 34 6.23 -24.55 5.96
C MET A 34 6.46 -23.02 5.91
N LEU A 35 7.47 -22.51 6.62
CA LEU A 35 7.83 -21.08 6.62
C LEU A 35 8.22 -20.55 5.23
N ASN A 36 8.95 -21.31 4.41
CA ASN A 36 9.42 -20.82 3.12
C ASN A 36 8.28 -20.77 2.07
N PHE A 37 7.39 -21.76 2.09
CA PHE A 37 6.22 -21.79 1.21
C PHE A 37 5.19 -20.70 1.59
N ILE A 38 5.01 -20.44 2.88
CA ILE A 38 4.15 -19.35 3.38
C ILE A 38 4.67 -17.99 2.90
N ASN A 39 5.99 -17.76 2.94
CA ASN A 39 6.61 -16.52 2.49
C ASN A 39 6.39 -16.25 0.99
N GLU A 40 6.49 -17.30 0.16
CA GLU A 40 6.25 -17.18 -1.28
C GLU A 40 4.80 -16.77 -1.59
N LYS A 41 3.80 -17.29 -0.86
CA LYS A 41 2.38 -16.98 -1.11
C LYS A 41 1.93 -15.64 -0.54
N ILE A 42 2.43 -15.24 0.63
CA ILE A 42 2.06 -13.96 1.25
C ILE A 42 2.69 -12.77 0.54
N PHE A 43 3.90 -12.93 0.00
CA PHE A 43 4.60 -11.88 -0.73
C PHE A 43 3.80 -11.43 -1.95
N PHE A 44 3.23 -12.37 -2.73
CA PHE A 44 2.41 -12.01 -3.89
C PHE A 44 1.14 -11.26 -3.48
N MET A 45 0.43 -11.69 -2.44
CA MET A 45 -0.78 -10.99 -1.97
C MET A 45 -0.48 -9.57 -1.49
N LEU A 46 0.57 -9.41 -0.67
CA LEU A 46 0.99 -8.10 -0.19
C LEU A 46 1.49 -7.21 -1.32
N TRP A 47 2.19 -7.77 -2.31
CA TRP A 47 2.67 -7.05 -3.47
C TRP A 47 1.51 -6.44 -4.27
N TYR A 48 0.48 -7.24 -4.60
CA TYR A 48 -0.70 -6.72 -5.31
C TYR A 48 -1.45 -5.68 -4.49
N TRP A 49 -1.55 -5.89 -3.18
CA TRP A 49 -2.19 -4.93 -2.27
C TRP A 49 -1.46 -3.58 -2.26
N ILE A 50 -0.14 -3.59 -2.10
CA ILE A 50 0.69 -2.37 -2.12
C ILE A 50 0.60 -1.68 -3.47
N CYS A 51 0.62 -2.42 -4.59
CA CYS A 51 0.46 -1.84 -5.91
C CYS A 51 -0.90 -1.14 -6.07
N LEU A 52 -1.99 -1.73 -5.58
CA LEU A 52 -3.33 -1.14 -5.62
C LEU A 52 -3.36 0.15 -4.79
N LEU A 53 -2.86 0.11 -3.56
CA LEU A 53 -2.76 1.30 -2.69
C LEU A 53 -1.93 2.41 -3.32
N PHE A 54 -0.82 2.06 -3.97
CA PHE A 54 0.02 3.03 -4.67
C PHE A 54 -0.73 3.75 -5.79
N VAL A 55 -1.52 3.03 -6.60
CA VAL A 55 -2.31 3.64 -7.69
C VAL A 55 -3.38 4.58 -7.16
N LEU A 56 -4.07 4.20 -6.08
CA LEU A 56 -5.07 5.05 -5.44
C LEU A 56 -4.43 6.33 -4.90
N SER A 57 -3.38 6.21 -4.08
CA SER A 57 -2.65 7.37 -3.56
C SER A 57 -2.06 8.25 -4.67
N LEU A 58 -1.58 7.67 -5.76
CA LEU A 58 -1.06 8.43 -6.90
C LEU A 58 -2.17 9.23 -7.58
N THR A 59 -3.37 8.67 -7.70
CA THR A 59 -4.53 9.34 -8.29
C THR A 59 -4.94 10.54 -7.44
N ASP A 60 -5.09 10.35 -6.12
CA ASP A 60 -5.39 11.44 -5.17
C ASP A 60 -4.30 12.52 -5.18
N PHE A 61 -3.03 12.10 -5.25
CA PHE A 61 -1.91 13.02 -5.36
C PHE A 61 -1.96 13.85 -6.64
N ILE A 62 -2.24 13.24 -7.80
CA ILE A 62 -2.34 13.96 -9.08
C ILE A 62 -3.52 14.94 -9.06
N ILE A 63 -4.68 14.53 -8.56
CA ILE A 63 -5.85 15.41 -8.43
C ILE A 63 -5.49 16.62 -7.57
N THR A 64 -4.86 16.38 -6.42
CA THR A 64 -4.42 17.43 -5.50
C THR A 64 -3.34 18.32 -6.11
N LEU A 65 -2.39 17.74 -6.85
CA LEU A 65 -1.33 18.49 -7.53
C LEU A 65 -1.91 19.43 -8.58
N VAL A 66 -2.81 18.94 -9.44
CA VAL A 66 -3.50 19.77 -10.44
C VAL A 66 -4.30 20.86 -9.74
N GLN A 67 -5.00 20.51 -8.65
CA GLN A 67 -5.74 21.46 -7.83
C GLN A 67 -4.88 22.37 -6.97
N CYS A 68 -3.58 22.15 -6.80
CA CYS A 68 -2.68 23.04 -6.07
C CYS A 68 -2.02 24.03 -7.04
N LEU A 69 -1.64 23.54 -8.22
CA LEU A 69 -1.07 24.36 -9.30
C LEU A 69 -2.08 25.39 -9.84
N ARG A 70 -3.35 25.01 -9.98
CA ARG A 70 -4.42 25.90 -10.49
C ARG A 70 -4.73 27.10 -9.58
N PRO A 71 -4.99 26.96 -8.26
CA PRO A 71 -5.27 28.07 -7.36
C PRO A 71 -4.03 28.89 -7.05
N GLN A 72 -2.80 28.33 -7.04
CA GLN A 72 -1.62 29.18 -6.84
C GLN A 72 -1.43 30.17 -8.00
N CYS A 73 -1.63 29.72 -9.24
CA CYS A 73 -1.69 30.63 -10.40
C CYS A 73 -2.88 31.60 -10.33
N ARG A 74 -4.08 31.11 -9.97
CA ARG A 74 -5.28 31.95 -9.91
C ARG A 74 -5.24 32.96 -8.76
N GLU A 75 -4.77 32.61 -7.58
CA GLU A 75 -4.63 33.53 -6.44
C GLU A 75 -3.57 34.58 -6.71
N ALA A 76 -2.45 34.23 -7.37
CA ALA A 76 -1.49 35.23 -7.83
C ALA A 76 -2.15 36.21 -8.82
N LEU A 77 -2.85 35.70 -9.84
CA LEU A 77 -3.56 36.52 -10.82
C LEU A 77 -4.66 37.38 -10.17
N ILE A 78 -5.47 36.80 -9.30
CA ILE A 78 -6.57 37.48 -8.59
C ILE A 78 -6.01 38.57 -7.67
N LYS A 79 -4.89 38.35 -6.96
CA LYS A 79 -4.23 39.39 -6.16
C LYS A 79 -3.76 40.57 -7.02
N PHE A 80 -3.27 40.32 -8.23
CA PHE A 80 -2.92 41.40 -9.16
C PHE A 80 -4.14 42.22 -9.60
N TYR A 81 -5.27 41.58 -9.89
CA TYR A 81 -6.52 42.29 -10.27
C TYR A 81 -7.23 42.96 -9.08
N LEU A 82 -7.17 42.39 -7.87
CA LEU A 82 -7.79 42.92 -6.65
C LEU A 82 -7.18 44.25 -6.20
N GLN A 83 -5.95 44.55 -6.61
CA GLN A 83 -5.31 45.82 -6.28
C GLN A 83 -5.96 47.02 -7.01
N GLU A 84 -6.79 46.76 -8.03
CA GLU A 84 -7.50 47.78 -8.81
C GLU A 84 -9.04 47.79 -8.61
N GLY A 85 -9.65 46.82 -7.91
CA GLY A 85 -11.11 46.70 -7.82
C GLY A 85 -11.64 46.28 -6.45
N GLU A 86 -12.57 47.06 -5.91
CA GLU A 86 -13.41 46.72 -4.75
C GLU A 86 -14.08 45.35 -4.98
N PHE A 87 -13.85 44.40 -4.07
CA PHE A 87 -14.29 43.01 -4.27
C PHE A 87 -15.20 42.52 -3.15
N ASP A 88 -16.22 41.76 -3.56
CA ASP A 88 -17.32 41.27 -2.75
C ASP A 88 -16.91 40.02 -1.92
N GLU A 89 -17.05 40.11 -0.58
CA GLU A 89 -16.66 39.06 0.38
C GLU A 89 -17.29 37.68 0.09
N ASN A 90 -18.46 37.64 -0.55
CA ASN A 90 -19.19 36.39 -0.76
C ASN A 90 -18.44 35.41 -1.68
N TYR A 91 -17.68 35.92 -2.65
CA TYR A 91 -16.92 35.06 -3.57
C TYR A 91 -15.73 34.39 -2.88
N PHE A 92 -15.12 35.04 -1.89
CA PHE A 92 -14.02 34.47 -1.13
C PHE A 92 -14.48 33.30 -0.25
N LEU A 93 -15.63 33.46 0.41
CA LEU A 93 -16.23 32.40 1.24
C LEU A 93 -16.56 31.16 0.41
N LEU A 94 -17.13 31.35 -0.79
CA LEU A 94 -17.54 30.27 -1.68
C LEU A 94 -16.35 29.48 -2.26
N LEU A 95 -15.23 30.16 -2.54
CA LEU A 95 -13.97 29.53 -2.96
C LEU A 95 -13.29 28.76 -1.82
N LYS A 96 -13.41 29.25 -0.58
CA LYS A 96 -12.86 28.59 0.61
C LYS A 96 -13.64 27.31 0.92
N ASP A 97 -14.97 27.35 0.84
CA ASP A 97 -15.85 26.19 1.08
C ASP A 97 -15.58 25.03 0.10
N LYS A 98 -15.47 25.32 -1.21
CA LYS A 98 -15.12 24.30 -2.22
C LYS A 98 -13.76 23.65 -1.99
N ARG A 99 -12.74 24.41 -1.57
CA ARG A 99 -11.43 23.84 -1.21
C ARG A 99 -11.52 22.97 0.04
N TYR A 100 -12.28 23.41 1.04
CA TYR A 100 -12.44 22.70 2.31
C TYR A 100 -13.15 21.35 2.12
N LEU A 101 -14.20 21.31 1.30
CA LEU A 101 -14.92 20.07 0.96
C LEU A 101 -14.00 19.05 0.27
N HIS A 102 -13.12 19.51 -0.63
CA HIS A 102 -12.21 18.61 -1.34
C HIS A 102 -11.12 18.04 -0.42
N ILE A 103 -10.59 18.84 0.50
CA ILE A 103 -9.64 18.39 1.53
C ILE A 103 -10.31 17.37 2.46
N TYR A 104 -11.56 17.62 2.86
CA TYR A 104 -12.33 16.73 3.73
C TYR A 104 -12.61 15.37 3.08
N ILE A 105 -12.99 15.34 1.78
CA ILE A 105 -13.21 14.09 1.05
C ILE A 105 -11.92 13.24 0.99
N MET A 106 -10.76 13.89 0.82
CA MET A 106 -9.48 13.19 0.75
C MET A 106 -9.06 12.62 2.10
N GLU A 107 -9.28 13.35 3.21
CA GLU A 107 -9.03 12.82 4.56
C GLU A 107 -9.97 11.66 4.91
N VAL A 108 -11.26 11.77 4.59
CA VAL A 108 -12.24 10.71 4.84
C VAL A 108 -11.94 9.46 4.02
N GLY A 109 -11.50 9.61 2.76
CA GLY A 109 -11.07 8.49 1.92
C GLY A 109 -9.97 7.68 2.57
N VAL A 110 -8.87 8.33 2.97
CA VAL A 110 -7.71 7.67 3.61
C VAL A 110 -8.09 6.99 4.92
N LEU A 111 -8.94 7.62 5.73
CA LEU A 111 -9.44 7.04 6.99
C LEU A 111 -10.31 5.79 6.75
N PHE A 112 -11.17 5.80 5.73
CA PHE A 112 -11.99 4.64 5.39
C PHE A 112 -11.14 3.46 4.90
N TYR A 113 -10.06 3.72 4.15
CA TYR A 113 -9.10 2.68 3.74
C TYR A 113 -8.32 2.10 4.91
N LEU A 114 -7.91 2.93 5.89
CA LEU A 114 -7.22 2.45 7.09
C LEU A 114 -8.11 1.55 7.97
N GLN A 115 -9.43 1.72 7.90
CA GLN A 115 -10.41 0.99 8.70
C GLN A 115 -10.89 -0.31 8.04
N VAL A 116 -10.57 -0.52 6.76
CA VAL A 116 -10.80 -1.77 6.03
C VAL A 116 -9.63 -2.76 6.24
N PHE A 117 -8.55 -2.34 6.89
CA PHE A 117 -7.43 -3.18 7.36
C PHE A 117 -7.50 -3.38 8.88
#